data_AF-A0A9D2DWU7-F1
#
_entry.id   AF-A0A9D2DWU7-F1
#
_cell.length_a   1.000
_cell.length_b   1.000
_cell.length_c   1.000
_cell.angle_alpha   90.00
_cell.angle_beta   90.00
_cell.angle_gamma   90.00
#
_symmetry.space_group_name_H-M   'P 1'
#
loop_
_entity.id
_entity.type
_entity.pdbx_description
1 polymer ?
#
loop_
_entity_poly.entity_id
_entity_poly.type
_entity_poly.pdbx_seq_one_letter_code
_entity_poly.pdbx_strand_id
1 'polypeptide(L)'
;MIYLSQFTFPSYDAEYAFRLGNAKRTCYNTMYPFFVLSAHGLARLDFAPVTIFYGGNGSGKTTALNVIAERLNVRRGAPFNKSSFFGDYVSMCTHALLKPLPPESAMIASDDVFEFMLDLRGINEGIDAKREELLEEYLQNKYAQFRMTSLDDYDRLKKVCDARSRTQSKYVKDRLSGNVREQSNGESAFFYFTQRMGEPALYLLDEPENSLSPARQMQL
;
A
#
# COMPACT_ATOMS: atom_id res chain seq x y z
N MET A 1 -18.74 -1.95 14.86
CA MET A 1 -18.67 -3.29 15.50
C MET A 1 -17.26 -3.51 16.01
N ILE A 2 -17.06 -4.27 17.08
CA ILE A 2 -15.72 -4.53 17.66
C ILE A 2 -15.29 -5.97 17.33
N TYR A 3 -14.10 -6.14 16.76
CA TYR A 3 -13.49 -7.45 16.46
C TYR A 3 -12.46 -7.83 17.51
N LEU A 4 -11.43 -7.01 17.66
CA LEU A 4 -10.41 -7.11 18.71
C LEU A 4 -10.91 -6.36 19.94
N SER A 5 -11.04 -7.03 21.09
CA SER A 5 -11.42 -6.37 22.35
C SER A 5 -10.22 -6.03 23.21
N GLN A 6 -9.22 -6.91 23.24
CA GLN A 6 -8.05 -6.75 24.09
C GLN A 6 -6.80 -7.26 23.39
N PHE A 7 -5.68 -6.56 23.61
CA PHE A 7 -4.35 -7.03 23.25
C PHE A 7 -3.41 -6.86 24.45
N THR A 8 -2.56 -7.84 24.69
CA THR A 8 -1.61 -7.84 25.81
C THR A 8 -0.21 -8.08 25.29
N PHE A 9 0.68 -7.15 25.63
CA PHE A 9 2.10 -7.16 25.32
C PHE A 9 2.90 -7.80 26.47
N PRO A 10 4.11 -8.31 26.17
CA PRO A 10 5.05 -8.76 27.19
C PRO A 10 5.36 -7.65 28.22
N SER A 11 5.49 -8.04 29.48
CA SER A 11 5.99 -7.13 30.52
C SER A 11 7.50 -6.92 30.38
N TYR A 12 8.01 -5.86 31.00
CA TYR A 12 9.46 -5.60 31.05
C TYR A 12 10.25 -6.80 31.57
N ASP A 13 9.76 -7.46 32.63
CA ASP A 13 10.41 -8.63 33.21
C ASP A 13 10.45 -9.82 32.25
N ALA A 14 9.37 -10.04 31.49
CA ALA A 14 9.30 -11.11 30.49
C ALA A 14 10.28 -10.85 29.34
N GLU A 15 10.36 -9.60 28.85
CA GLU A 15 11.32 -9.19 27.83
C GLU A 15 12.76 -9.31 28.32
N TYR A 16 13.02 -8.95 29.57
CA TYR A 16 14.34 -9.08 30.19
C TYR A 16 14.77 -10.54 30.36
N ALA A 17 13.84 -11.41 30.80
CA ALA A 17 14.08 -12.85 30.88
C ALA A 17 14.42 -13.45 29.51
N PHE A 18 13.71 -13.05 28.46
CA PHE A 18 14.02 -13.47 27.09
C PHE A 18 15.43 -13.04 26.67
N ARG A 19 15.82 -11.78 26.94
CA ARG A 19 17.15 -11.27 26.62
C ARG A 19 18.26 -12.08 27.30
N LEU A 20 18.09 -12.42 28.58
CA LEU A 20 19.07 -13.21 29.32
C LEU A 20 19.17 -14.67 28.82
N GLY A 21 18.06 -15.25 28.37
CA GLY A 21 17.99 -16.63 27.90
C GLY A 21 18.52 -16.82 26.46
N ASN A 22 18.03 -16.01 25.52
CA ASN A 22 18.12 -16.30 24.09
C ASN A 22 19.00 -15.32 23.30
N ALA A 23 19.19 -14.07 23.77
CA ALA A 23 19.89 -13.02 23.04
C ALA A 23 21.40 -12.92 23.37
N LYS A 24 22.08 -14.04 23.66
CA LYS A 24 23.50 -14.06 24.05
C LYS A 24 24.50 -13.89 22.89
N ARG A 25 24.02 -13.90 21.64
CA ARG A 25 24.89 -13.81 20.45
C ARG A 25 25.22 -12.35 20.14
N THR A 26 26.50 -12.04 19.97
CA THR A 26 27.02 -10.68 19.73
C THR A 26 26.83 -10.17 18.30
N CYS A 27 26.22 -10.96 17.41
CA CYS A 27 26.02 -10.60 16.00
C CYS A 27 24.75 -9.79 15.74
N TYR A 28 23.88 -9.60 16.74
CA TYR A 28 22.64 -8.85 16.59
C TYR A 28 22.83 -7.39 17.02
N ASN A 29 22.61 -6.47 16.08
CA ASN A 29 22.73 -5.02 16.34
C ASN A 29 21.41 -4.38 16.79
N THR A 30 20.30 -5.12 16.75
CA THR A 30 18.97 -4.64 17.16
C THR A 30 18.17 -5.78 17.79
N MET A 31 17.37 -5.46 18.80
CA MET A 31 16.38 -6.35 19.41
C MET A 31 14.96 -5.84 19.19
N TYR A 32 14.72 -5.01 18.18
CA TYR A 32 13.38 -4.51 17.88
C TYR A 32 12.36 -5.66 17.73
N PRO A 33 11.19 -5.66 18.40
CA PRO A 33 10.55 -4.54 19.10
C PRO A 33 10.70 -4.56 20.63
N PHE A 34 11.58 -5.40 21.20
CA PHE A 34 11.80 -5.49 22.64
C PHE A 34 12.23 -4.13 23.23
N PHE A 35 11.78 -3.88 24.45
CA PHE A 35 12.03 -2.69 25.26
C PHE A 35 11.47 -1.38 24.68
N VAL A 36 10.74 -1.41 23.55
CA VAL A 36 10.09 -0.22 22.99
C VAL A 36 8.80 0.10 23.74
N LEU A 37 7.88 -0.88 23.82
CA LEU A 37 6.57 -0.69 24.46
C LEU A 37 6.64 -0.81 25.98
N SER A 38 7.44 -1.76 26.48
CA SER A 38 7.61 -2.00 27.91
C SER A 38 8.32 -0.86 28.64
N ALA A 39 9.21 -0.11 27.96
CA ALA A 39 9.82 1.11 28.52
C ALA A 39 8.79 2.20 28.84
N HIS A 40 7.63 2.18 28.17
CA HIS A 40 6.50 3.06 28.43
C HIS A 40 5.44 2.41 29.33
N GLY A 41 5.69 1.22 29.87
CA GLY A 41 4.75 0.49 30.74
C GLY A 41 3.51 -0.03 30.02
N LEU A 42 3.50 -0.11 28.69
CA LEU A 42 2.35 -0.56 27.93
C LEU A 42 2.23 -2.09 27.95
N ALA A 43 1.45 -2.62 28.90
CA ALA A 43 1.22 -4.07 29.02
C ALA A 43 -0.10 -4.53 28.37
N ARG A 44 -1.13 -3.69 28.36
CA ARG A 44 -2.47 -4.06 27.89
C ARG A 44 -3.14 -2.89 27.18
N LEU A 45 -3.85 -3.21 26.10
CA LEU A 45 -4.75 -2.32 25.38
C LEU A 45 -6.14 -2.93 25.33
N ASP A 46 -7.14 -2.14 25.70
CA ASP A 46 -8.55 -2.44 25.49
C ASP A 46 -9.08 -1.58 24.36
N PHE A 47 -9.77 -2.18 23.40
CA PHE A 47 -10.14 -1.54 22.14
C PHE A 47 -11.61 -1.14 22.10
N ALA A 48 -11.85 0.06 21.58
CA ALA A 48 -13.15 0.55 21.17
C ALA A 48 -13.33 0.35 19.64
N PRO A 49 -14.55 0.57 19.08
CA PRO A 49 -14.78 0.43 17.63
C PRO A 49 -13.81 1.28 16.78
N VAL A 50 -13.44 2.44 17.29
CA VAL A 50 -12.36 3.28 16.77
C VAL A 50 -11.46 3.60 17.95
N THR A 51 -10.17 3.26 17.83
CA THR A 51 -9.16 3.51 18.86
C THR A 51 -8.00 4.25 18.21
N ILE A 52 -7.65 5.43 18.75
CA ILE A 52 -6.59 6.29 18.19
C ILE A 52 -5.38 6.23 19.12
N PHE A 53 -4.23 5.86 18.57
CA PHE A 53 -2.95 5.98 19.27
C PHE A 53 -2.35 7.36 18.99
N TYR A 54 -2.26 8.19 20.01
CA TYR A 54 -1.68 9.53 19.92
C TYR A 54 -0.42 9.64 20.77
N GLY A 55 0.64 10.24 20.23
CA GLY A 55 1.92 10.40 20.92
C GLY A 55 3.01 10.90 19.98
N GLY A 56 4.15 11.35 20.53
CA GLY A 56 5.28 11.85 19.75
C GLY A 56 6.01 10.77 18.94
N ASN A 57 6.95 11.20 18.10
CA ASN A 57 7.80 10.28 17.34
C ASN A 57 8.65 9.43 18.30
N GLY A 58 8.79 8.13 17.98
CA GLY A 58 9.53 7.19 18.83
C GLY A 58 8.75 6.63 20.03
N SER A 59 7.48 7.02 20.25
CA SER A 59 6.67 6.50 21.36
C SER A 59 6.17 5.06 21.18
N GLY A 60 6.54 4.38 20.08
CA GLY A 60 6.17 2.99 19.82
C GLY A 60 4.79 2.74 19.19
N LYS A 61 4.07 3.76 18.71
CA LYS A 61 2.73 3.60 18.08
C LYS A 61 2.74 2.62 16.90
N THR A 62 3.57 2.92 15.90
CA THR A 62 3.82 2.07 14.73
C THR A 62 4.29 0.68 15.16
N THR A 63 5.11 0.57 16.20
CA THR A 63 5.54 -0.71 16.75
C THR A 63 4.38 -1.53 17.31
N ALA A 64 3.50 -0.92 18.10
CA ALA A 64 2.31 -1.57 18.64
C ALA A 64 1.39 -2.05 17.50
N LEU A 65 1.11 -1.20 16.51
CA LEU A 65 0.31 -1.57 15.33
C LEU A 65 0.93 -2.73 14.56
N ASN A 66 2.24 -2.70 14.34
CA ASN A 66 2.96 -3.76 13.65
C ASN A 66 2.89 -5.11 14.37
N VAL A 67 3.06 -5.10 15.71
CA VAL A 67 2.97 -6.31 16.54
C VAL A 67 1.55 -6.86 16.54
N ILE A 68 0.53 -6.00 16.66
CA ILE A 68 -0.88 -6.41 16.59
C ILE A 68 -1.18 -7.03 15.23
N ALA A 69 -0.78 -6.36 14.14
CA ALA A 69 -1.00 -6.82 12.78
C ALA A 69 -0.39 -8.21 12.52
N GLU A 70 0.88 -8.41 12.93
CA GLU A 70 1.56 -9.70 12.76
C GLU A 70 0.92 -10.78 13.64
N ARG A 71 0.53 -10.45 14.88
CA ARG A 71 -0.08 -11.42 15.80
C ARG A 71 -1.43 -11.92 15.31
N LEU A 72 -2.21 -11.03 14.70
CA LEU A 72 -3.53 -11.32 14.13
C LEU A 72 -3.45 -11.84 12.68
N ASN A 73 -2.25 -11.85 12.09
CA ASN A 73 -1.99 -12.25 10.71
C ASN A 73 -2.89 -11.52 9.69
N VAL A 74 -3.06 -10.20 9.87
CA VAL A 74 -3.83 -9.36 8.94
C VAL A 74 -3.05 -9.11 7.65
N ARG A 75 -3.77 -8.86 6.56
CA ARG A 75 -3.14 -8.56 5.26
C ARG A 75 -2.35 -7.25 5.35
N ARG A 76 -1.23 -7.18 4.64
CA ARG A 76 -0.37 -6.01 4.55
C ARG A 76 0.21 -5.91 3.14
N GLY A 77 0.33 -4.70 2.59
CA GLY A 77 1.02 -4.46 1.33
C GLY A 77 2.50 -4.14 1.56
N ALA A 78 2.77 -3.02 2.23
CA ALA A 78 4.12 -2.49 2.41
C ALA A 78 4.96 -3.33 3.38
N PRO A 79 6.27 -3.50 3.10
CA PRO A 79 7.21 -4.09 4.05
C PRO A 79 7.34 -3.21 5.29
N PHE A 80 7.80 -3.79 6.40
CA PHE A 80 8.07 -3.04 7.63
C PHE A 80 9.30 -3.56 8.35
N ASN A 81 9.80 -2.77 9.29
CA ASN A 81 10.97 -3.12 10.08
C ASN A 81 10.71 -4.37 10.93
N LYS A 82 11.41 -5.47 10.61
CA LYS A 82 11.46 -6.70 11.40
C LYS A 82 12.89 -6.99 11.81
N SER A 83 13.11 -7.36 13.07
CA SER A 83 14.37 -7.99 13.49
C SER A 83 14.21 -9.51 13.54
N SER A 84 15.31 -10.24 13.70
CA SER A 84 15.28 -11.68 13.93
C SER A 84 14.46 -12.11 15.15
N PHE A 85 14.24 -11.21 16.12
CA PHE A 85 13.48 -11.47 17.34
C PHE A 85 12.01 -11.03 17.25
N PHE A 86 11.59 -10.45 16.13
CA PHE A 86 10.22 -9.94 15.99
C PHE A 86 9.18 -11.05 16.17
N GLY A 87 9.41 -12.22 15.57
CA GLY A 87 8.53 -13.38 15.72
C GLY A 87 8.46 -13.90 17.16
N ASP A 88 9.60 -13.91 17.87
CA ASP A 88 9.63 -14.30 19.28
C ASP A 88 8.77 -13.36 20.13
N TYR A 89 8.89 -12.05 19.90
CA TYR A 89 8.08 -11.04 20.58
C TYR A 89 6.57 -11.26 20.35
N VAL A 90 6.19 -11.46 19.09
CA VAL A 90 4.80 -11.70 18.70
C VAL A 90 4.26 -12.97 19.36
N SER A 91 5.08 -14.02 19.48
CA SER A 91 4.68 -15.28 20.13
C SER A 91 4.32 -15.09 21.61
N MET A 92 4.96 -14.13 22.29
CA MET A 92 4.68 -13.79 23.69
C MET A 92 3.45 -12.89 23.85
N CYS A 93 2.93 -12.31 22.77
CA CYS A 93 1.73 -11.47 22.81
C CYS A 93 0.46 -12.33 22.85
N THR A 94 -0.54 -11.86 23.59
CA THR A 94 -1.87 -12.49 23.66
C THR A 94 -2.95 -11.49 23.25
N HIS A 95 -4.08 -12.01 22.76
CA HIS A 95 -5.17 -11.19 22.25
C HIS A 95 -6.52 -11.85 22.52
N ALA A 96 -7.57 -11.05 22.60
CA ALA A 96 -8.94 -11.50 22.73
C ALA A 96 -9.79 -10.94 21.59
N LEU A 97 -10.45 -11.83 20.86
CA LEU A 97 -11.38 -11.50 19.78
C LEU A 97 -12.82 -11.74 20.26
N LEU A 98 -13.71 -10.80 19.96
CA LEU A 98 -15.16 -10.98 20.15
C LEU A 98 -15.81 -11.70 18.98
N LYS A 99 -15.22 -11.58 17.79
CA LYS A 99 -15.68 -12.17 16.53
C LYS A 99 -14.49 -12.64 15.70
N PRO A 100 -14.66 -13.66 14.84
CA PRO A 100 -13.62 -14.03 13.90
C PRO A 100 -13.26 -12.86 12.99
N LEU A 101 -11.98 -12.72 12.66
CA LEU A 101 -11.49 -11.65 11.79
C LEU A 101 -11.94 -11.92 10.34
N PRO A 102 -12.61 -10.96 9.69
CA PRO A 102 -12.91 -11.05 8.26
C PRO A 102 -11.62 -11.11 7.43
N PRO A 103 -11.62 -11.79 6.27
CA PRO A 103 -10.44 -11.90 5.40
C PRO A 103 -9.97 -10.55 4.83
N GLU A 104 -10.84 -9.55 4.79
CA GLU A 104 -10.53 -8.19 4.36
C GLU A 104 -9.85 -7.32 5.43
N SER A 105 -9.60 -7.88 6.62
CA SER A 105 -8.86 -7.17 7.67
C SER A 105 -7.43 -6.90 7.20
N ALA A 106 -7.00 -5.64 7.29
CA ALA A 106 -5.76 -5.19 6.72
C ALA A 106 -5.06 -4.14 7.58
N MET A 107 -3.73 -4.15 7.53
CA MET A 107 -2.90 -3.02 7.93
C MET A 107 -2.60 -2.15 6.72
N ILE A 108 -2.84 -0.86 6.85
CA ILE A 108 -2.57 0.17 5.83
C ILE A 108 -1.60 1.17 6.46
N ALA A 109 -0.39 1.25 5.91
CA ALA A 109 0.61 2.24 6.26
C ALA A 109 0.63 3.38 5.23
N SER A 110 1.28 4.50 5.57
CA SER A 110 1.52 5.59 4.61
C SER A 110 2.26 5.15 3.35
N ASP A 111 3.15 4.16 3.49
CA ASP A 111 3.94 3.62 2.38
C ASP A 111 3.03 2.92 1.35
N ASP A 112 1.99 2.21 1.79
CA ASP A 112 1.01 1.59 0.89
C ASP A 112 0.28 2.65 0.03
N VAL A 113 -0.07 3.77 0.65
CA VAL A 113 -0.73 4.89 -0.02
C VAL A 113 0.23 5.57 -0.98
N PHE A 114 1.50 5.70 -0.59
CA PHE A 114 2.53 6.31 -1.42
C PHE A 114 2.88 5.47 -2.65
N GLU A 115 3.06 4.16 -2.48
CA GLU A 115 3.26 3.22 -3.59
C GLU A 115 2.11 3.29 -4.58
N PHE A 116 0.85 3.26 -4.11
CA PHE A 116 -0.32 3.41 -4.96
C PHE A 116 -0.31 4.73 -5.78
N MET A 117 0.09 5.84 -5.14
CA MET A 117 0.21 7.12 -5.84
C MET A 117 1.31 7.12 -6.91
N LEU A 118 2.44 6.47 -6.64
CA LEU A 118 3.52 6.33 -7.61
C LEU A 118 3.11 5.44 -8.79
N ASP A 119 2.42 4.34 -8.53
CA ASP A 119 1.91 3.43 -9.56
C ASP A 119 0.95 4.16 -10.52
N LEU A 120 0.03 4.97 -9.98
CA LEU A 120 -0.87 5.78 -10.80
C LEU A 120 -0.12 6.73 -11.73
N ARG A 121 0.96 7.36 -11.24
CA ARG A 121 1.80 8.25 -12.05
C ARG A 121 2.55 7.47 -13.12
N GLY A 122 3.16 6.34 -12.77
CA GLY A 122 3.85 5.48 -13.72
C GLY A 122 2.95 4.95 -14.82
N ILE A 123 1.70 4.59 -14.48
CA ILE A 123 0.69 4.19 -15.47
C ILE A 123 0.38 5.35 -16.43
N ASN A 124 0.14 6.55 -15.90
CA ASN A 124 -0.16 7.71 -16.74
C ASN A 124 1.03 8.11 -17.63
N GLU A 125 2.26 8.10 -17.11
CA GLU A 125 3.48 8.31 -17.90
C GLU A 125 3.60 7.26 -19.02
N GLY A 126 3.31 5.99 -18.73
CA GLY A 126 3.30 4.93 -19.73
C GLY A 126 2.22 5.12 -20.82
N ILE A 127 1.03 5.58 -20.43
CA ILE A 127 -0.05 5.93 -21.37
C ILE A 127 0.39 7.12 -22.24
N ASP A 128 1.00 8.15 -21.66
CA ASP A 128 1.46 9.32 -22.38
C ASP A 128 2.58 8.98 -23.36
N ALA A 129 3.58 8.18 -22.95
CA ALA A 129 4.62 7.69 -23.85
C ALA A 129 4.04 6.85 -25.00
N LYS A 130 3.08 5.95 -24.72
CA LYS A 130 2.42 5.15 -25.76
C LYS A 130 1.59 6.01 -26.70
N ARG A 131 0.98 7.08 -26.19
CA ARG A 131 0.26 8.06 -27.00
C ARG A 131 1.21 8.71 -28.01
N GLU A 132 2.36 9.18 -27.56
CA GLU A 132 3.38 9.79 -28.44
C GLU A 132 3.85 8.80 -29.51
N GLU A 133 4.15 7.55 -29.15
CA GLU A 133 4.53 6.51 -30.11
C GLU A 133 3.45 6.29 -31.19
N LEU A 134 2.17 6.23 -30.81
CA LEU A 134 1.07 6.08 -31.76
C LEU A 134 0.87 7.31 -32.64
N LEU A 135 1.15 8.52 -32.12
CA LEU A 135 1.11 9.76 -32.89
C LEU A 135 2.20 9.77 -33.95
N GLU A 136 3.41 9.31 -33.61
CA GLU A 136 4.52 9.16 -34.56
C GLU A 136 4.24 8.08 -35.61
N GLU A 137 3.77 6.89 -35.19
CA GLU A 137 3.38 5.80 -36.08
C GLU A 137 2.32 6.28 -37.10
N TYR A 138 1.35 7.07 -36.63
CA TYR A 138 0.33 7.67 -37.49
C TYR A 138 0.94 8.59 -38.55
N LEU A 139 1.84 9.50 -38.17
CA LEU A 139 2.48 10.44 -39.10
C LEU A 139 3.31 9.68 -40.14
N GLN A 140 4.10 8.70 -39.70
CA GLN A 140 4.90 7.86 -40.58
C GLN A 140 4.01 7.13 -41.60
N ASN A 141 2.96 6.45 -41.15
CA ASN A 141 2.07 5.69 -42.04
C ASN A 141 1.23 6.58 -42.95
N LYS A 142 0.80 7.76 -42.47
CA LYS A 142 -0.01 8.69 -43.27
C LYS A 142 0.76 9.25 -44.45
N TYR A 143 2.00 9.66 -44.23
CA TYR A 143 2.86 10.28 -45.24
C TYR A 143 3.80 9.28 -45.95
N ALA A 144 3.79 8.00 -45.55
CA ALA A 144 4.58 6.96 -46.21
C ALA A 144 4.24 6.86 -47.70
N GLN A 145 5.25 6.89 -48.56
CA GLN A 145 5.11 6.47 -49.95
C GLN A 145 5.20 4.96 -50.02
N PHE A 146 4.05 4.29 -50.13
CA PHE A 146 3.96 2.84 -50.16
C PHE A 146 3.49 2.35 -51.54
N ARG A 147 4.22 1.40 -52.11
CA ARG A 147 3.86 0.68 -53.33
C ARG A 147 3.94 -0.81 -53.03
N MET A 148 2.83 -1.52 -53.23
CA MET A 148 2.76 -2.96 -53.02
C MET A 148 3.57 -3.68 -54.11
N THR A 149 4.48 -4.57 -53.72
CA THR A 149 5.25 -5.40 -54.67
C THR A 149 4.94 -6.88 -54.51
N SER A 150 4.46 -7.32 -53.34
CA SER A 150 4.04 -8.69 -53.08
C SER A 150 2.87 -8.78 -52.08
N LEU A 151 2.31 -9.98 -51.91
CA LEU A 151 1.29 -10.25 -50.89
C LEU A 151 1.85 -10.14 -49.45
N ASP A 152 3.17 -10.30 -49.28
CA ASP A 152 3.82 -10.17 -47.97
C ASP A 152 3.73 -8.74 -47.41
N ASP A 153 3.48 -7.75 -48.26
CA ASP A 153 3.32 -6.35 -47.84
C ASP A 153 1.88 -6.00 -47.36
N TYR A 154 0.96 -6.98 -47.35
CA TYR A 154 -0.46 -6.74 -47.09
C TYR A 154 -0.70 -6.09 -45.71
N ASP A 155 -0.03 -6.57 -44.66
CA ASP A 155 -0.17 -6.01 -43.31
C ASP A 155 0.29 -4.55 -43.24
N ARG A 156 1.35 -4.22 -44.01
CA ARG A 156 1.86 -2.86 -44.10
C ARG A 156 0.90 -1.95 -44.85
N LEU A 157 0.31 -2.43 -45.95
CA LEU A 157 -0.74 -1.71 -46.68
C LEU A 157 -1.93 -1.42 -45.77
N LYS A 158 -2.37 -2.41 -44.98
CA LYS A 158 -3.47 -2.25 -44.02
C LYS A 158 -3.20 -1.14 -43.02
N LYS A 159 -1.99 -1.05 -42.46
CA LYS A 159 -1.59 0.04 -41.55
C LYS A 159 -1.61 1.42 -42.21
N VAL A 160 -1.09 1.53 -43.44
CA VAL A 160 -1.10 2.79 -44.21
C VAL A 160 -2.52 3.24 -44.53
N CYS A 161 -3.37 2.33 -45.02
CA CYS A 161 -4.78 2.60 -45.30
C CYS A 161 -5.53 3.03 -44.04
N ASP A 162 -5.33 2.32 -42.94
CA ASP A 162 -6.00 2.64 -41.68
C ASP A 162 -5.60 4.04 -41.17
N ALA A 163 -4.30 4.38 -41.17
CA ALA A 163 -3.80 5.69 -40.78
C ALA A 163 -4.34 6.82 -41.70
N ARG A 164 -4.45 6.59 -43.01
CA ARG A 164 -4.99 7.58 -43.95
C ARG A 164 -6.50 7.78 -43.85
N SER A 165 -7.23 6.74 -43.46
CA SER A 165 -8.69 6.76 -43.34
C SER A 165 -9.20 7.44 -42.05
N ARG A 166 -8.32 7.71 -41.07
CA ARG A 166 -8.69 8.23 -39.75
C ARG A 166 -8.01 9.57 -39.45
N THR A 167 -8.65 10.36 -38.58
CA THR A 167 -7.98 11.49 -37.93
C THR A 167 -6.97 10.97 -36.91
N GLN A 168 -5.92 11.76 -36.64
CA GLN A 168 -4.87 11.39 -35.69
C GLN A 168 -5.44 11.07 -34.30
N SER A 169 -6.36 11.91 -33.80
CA SER A 169 -7.00 11.70 -32.50
C SER A 169 -7.84 10.42 -32.45
N LYS A 170 -8.56 10.08 -33.53
CA LYS A 170 -9.35 8.83 -33.60
C LYS A 170 -8.44 7.61 -33.67
N TYR A 171 -7.35 7.69 -34.43
CA TYR A 171 -6.35 6.61 -34.55
C TYR A 171 -5.77 6.20 -33.20
N VAL A 172 -5.46 7.19 -32.34
CA VAL A 172 -4.94 6.97 -30.98
C VAL A 172 -6.04 6.48 -30.03
N LYS A 173 -7.19 7.17 -29.97
CA LYS A 173 -8.28 6.81 -29.03
C LYS A 173 -8.82 5.40 -29.23
N ASP A 174 -8.84 4.90 -30.47
CA ASP A 174 -9.30 3.54 -30.77
C ASP A 174 -8.30 2.46 -30.29
N ARG A 175 -7.07 2.83 -29.95
CA ARG A 175 -5.98 1.91 -29.57
C ARG A 175 -5.49 2.05 -28.14
N LEU A 176 -5.76 3.19 -27.50
CA LEU A 176 -5.24 3.53 -26.20
C LEU A 176 -6.35 4.05 -25.29
N SER A 177 -6.44 3.47 -24.10
CA SER A 177 -7.29 3.95 -23.01
C SER A 177 -6.83 5.35 -22.56
N GLY A 178 -7.76 6.19 -22.11
CA GLY A 178 -7.40 7.49 -21.53
C GLY A 178 -6.59 7.36 -20.24
N ASN A 179 -5.94 8.46 -19.81
CA ASN A 179 -5.25 8.50 -18.53
C ASN A 179 -6.19 8.11 -17.39
N VAL A 180 -5.63 7.43 -16.39
CA VAL A 180 -6.31 7.28 -15.10
C VAL A 180 -6.48 8.69 -14.52
N ARG A 181 -7.66 8.98 -13.97
CA ARG A 181 -8.02 10.31 -13.49
C ARG A 181 -6.92 10.87 -12.59
N GLU A 182 -6.28 11.93 -13.04
CA GLU A 182 -5.28 12.65 -12.27
C GLU A 182 -5.97 13.35 -11.09
N GLN A 183 -5.51 13.02 -9.90
CA GLN A 183 -6.02 13.52 -8.63
C GLN A 183 -4.86 14.15 -7.85
N SER A 184 -5.17 15.11 -6.98
CA SER A 184 -4.16 15.59 -6.03
C SER A 184 -3.72 14.46 -5.10
N ASN A 185 -2.53 14.54 -4.49
CA ASN A 185 -2.04 13.49 -3.58
C ASN A 185 -3.06 13.15 -2.48
N GLY A 186 -3.73 14.16 -1.91
CA GLY A 186 -4.74 13.93 -0.88
C GLY A 186 -6.03 13.31 -1.41
N GLU A 187 -6.39 13.55 -2.67
CA GLU A 187 -7.52 12.87 -3.31
C GLU A 187 -7.20 11.41 -3.63
N SER A 188 -6.00 11.13 -4.14
CA SER A 188 -5.52 9.76 -4.40
C SER A 188 -5.43 8.96 -3.11
N ALA A 189 -4.92 9.57 -2.03
CA ALA A 189 -4.88 8.94 -0.72
C ALA A 189 -6.29 8.65 -0.18
N PHE A 190 -7.21 9.62 -0.25
CA PHE A 190 -8.59 9.41 0.18
C PHE A 190 -9.31 8.34 -0.67
N PHE A 191 -9.07 8.33 -1.98
CA PHE A 191 -9.58 7.31 -2.88
C PHE A 191 -9.05 5.92 -2.51
N TYR A 192 -7.76 5.79 -2.20
CA TYR A 192 -7.16 4.54 -1.73
C TYR A 192 -7.85 4.00 -0.47
N PHE A 193 -8.02 4.86 0.55
CA PHE A 193 -8.68 4.46 1.79
C PHE A 193 -10.14 4.05 1.57
N THR A 194 -10.90 4.83 0.81
CA THR A 194 -12.31 4.52 0.53
C THR A 194 -12.48 3.23 -0.27
N GLN A 195 -11.55 2.89 -1.16
CA GLN A 195 -11.57 1.59 -1.85
C GLN A 195 -11.18 0.42 -0.93
N ARG A 196 -10.16 0.61 -0.08
CA ARG A 196 -9.66 -0.45 0.83
C ARG A 196 -10.57 -0.71 2.02
N MET A 197 -11.26 0.31 2.51
CA MET A 197 -12.09 0.27 3.73
C MET A 197 -13.60 0.12 3.43
N GLY A 198 -13.97 -0.42 2.27
CA GLY A 198 -15.36 -0.54 1.84
C GLY A 198 -16.17 -1.63 2.56
N GLU A 199 -15.50 -2.58 3.21
CA GLU A 199 -16.14 -3.71 3.89
C GLU A 199 -15.99 -3.62 5.42
N PRO A 200 -16.92 -4.19 6.21
CA PRO A 200 -16.81 -4.19 7.66
C PRO A 200 -15.72 -5.16 8.13
N ALA A 201 -14.48 -4.69 8.28
CA ALA A 201 -13.34 -5.48 8.76
C ALA A 201 -12.53 -4.75 9.85
N LEU A 202 -11.48 -5.40 10.37
CA LEU A 202 -10.50 -4.75 11.25
C LEU A 202 -9.44 -4.05 10.38
N TYR A 203 -9.39 -2.72 10.46
CA TYR A 203 -8.38 -1.92 9.79
C TYR A 203 -7.41 -1.33 10.81
N LEU A 204 -6.11 -1.55 10.58
CA LEU A 204 -5.02 -0.96 11.35
C LEU A 204 -4.36 0.10 10.47
N LEU A 205 -4.48 1.37 10.85
CA LEU A 205 -3.96 2.49 10.07
C LEU A 205 -2.73 3.06 10.75
N ASP A 206 -1.62 3.13 10.02
CA ASP A 206 -0.36 3.73 10.48
C ASP A 206 -0.06 4.99 9.66
N GLU A 207 0.04 6.12 10.36
CA GLU A 207 0.15 7.46 9.79
C GLU A 207 -0.88 7.79 8.68
N PRO A 208 -2.19 7.50 8.85
CA PRO A 208 -3.21 7.80 7.84
C PRO A 208 -3.36 9.30 7.53
N GLU A 209 -2.87 10.18 8.40
CA GLU A 209 -2.84 11.62 8.20
C GLU A 209 -1.92 12.06 7.06
N ASN A 210 -0.95 11.23 6.69
CA ASN A 210 0.03 11.57 5.66
C ASN A 210 -0.68 11.81 4.32
N SER A 211 -0.37 12.95 3.70
CA SER A 211 -0.98 13.43 2.44
C SER A 211 -2.45 13.84 2.49
N LEU A 212 -3.17 13.66 3.60
CA LEU A 212 -4.56 14.10 3.74
C LEU A 212 -4.66 15.53 4.31
N SER A 213 -5.61 16.30 3.81
CA SER A 213 -5.97 17.60 4.40
C SER A 213 -6.77 17.40 5.70
N PRO A 214 -6.80 18.38 6.64
CA PRO A 214 -7.55 18.26 7.89
C PRO A 214 -9.03 17.91 7.66
N ALA A 215 -9.66 18.49 6.64
CA ALA A 215 -11.04 18.18 6.28
C ALA A 215 -11.23 16.73 5.81
N ARG A 216 -10.25 16.15 5.10
CA ARG A 216 -10.28 14.75 4.66
C ARG A 216 -9.98 13.78 5.79
N GLN A 217 -9.11 14.15 6.72
CA GLN A 217 -8.85 13.34 7.92
C GLN A 217 -10.10 13.18 8.78
N MET A 218 -10.96 14.21 8.85
CA MET A 218 -12.25 14.13 9.55
C MET A 218 -13.33 13.33 8.80
N GLN A 219 -13.18 13.16 7.49
CA GLN A 219 -14.13 12.40 6.65
C GLN A 219 -13.82 10.91 6.62
N LEU A 220 -12.59 10.54 6.91
CA LEU A 220 -12.11 9.16 7.01
C LEU A 220 -12.67 8.49 8.27
#